data_AF-A0A536BQ36-F1
#
_entry.id   AF-A0A536BQ36-F1
#
_cell.length_a   1.000
_cell.length_b   1.000
_cell.length_c   1.000
_cell.angle_alpha   90.00
_cell.angle_beta   90.00
_cell.angle_gamma   90.00
#
_symmetry.space_group_name_H-M   'P 1'
#
loop_
_entity.id
_entity.type
_entity.pdbx_description
1 polymer ?
#
loop_
_entity_poly.entity_id
_entity_poly.type
_entity_poly.pdbx_seq_one_letter_code
_entity_poly.pdbx_strand_id
1 'polypeptide(L)'
;MPPAPQSASPPADEFWYGTQALWTALRPDGTWNGLPYQDGAYTQKVFWWSRDYKWESPLTVTGMRIDGSAPPLRSSPATNAFAEDIGSSILVGVEIPAAGCWEITGHLRGATLNFVVRVG
;
A
#
# COMPACT_ATOMS: atom_id res chain seq x y z
N MET A 1 -0.37 -0.41 -19.62
CA MET A 1 -0.59 -1.41 -18.55
C MET A 1 0.72 -1.61 -17.80
N PRO A 2 0.74 -1.55 -16.46
CA PRO A 2 1.83 -2.17 -15.71
C PRO A 2 1.91 -3.67 -16.08
N PRO A 3 3.11 -4.24 -16.22
CA PRO A 3 3.32 -5.67 -16.35
C PRO A 3 2.93 -6.29 -15.02
N ALA A 4 2.33 -7.47 -15.09
CA ALA A 4 2.12 -8.27 -13.90
C ALA A 4 3.49 -8.49 -13.22
N PRO A 5 3.57 -8.46 -11.87
CA PRO A 5 4.67 -9.10 -11.19
C PRO A 5 4.79 -10.56 -11.67
N GLN A 6 5.92 -11.21 -11.40
CA GLN A 6 6.10 -12.62 -11.76
C GLN A 6 4.98 -13.53 -11.22
N SER A 7 4.26 -13.08 -10.19
CA SER A 7 2.92 -13.52 -9.81
C SER A 7 1.86 -12.89 -10.75
N ALA A 8 1.40 -13.67 -11.73
CA ALA A 8 0.47 -13.22 -12.78
C ALA A 8 -0.88 -12.67 -12.26
N SER A 9 -1.24 -12.95 -11.00
CA SER A 9 -2.48 -12.50 -10.37
C SER A 9 -2.20 -11.73 -9.08
N PRO A 10 -2.95 -10.64 -8.82
CA PRO A 10 -2.93 -9.98 -7.52
C PRO A 10 -3.41 -10.94 -6.42
N PRO A 11 -3.02 -10.72 -5.16
CA PRO A 11 -3.52 -11.54 -4.06
C PRO A 11 -5.05 -11.46 -3.96
N ALA A 12 -5.72 -12.61 -3.83
CA ALA A 12 -7.17 -12.69 -3.61
C ALA A 12 -8.02 -11.89 -4.64
N ASP A 13 -9.09 -11.22 -4.19
CA ASP A 13 -10.03 -10.43 -5.01
C ASP A 13 -9.53 -8.99 -5.26
N GLU A 14 -8.22 -8.79 -5.40
CA GLU A 14 -7.61 -7.47 -5.63
C GLU A 14 -7.29 -7.24 -7.12
N PHE A 15 -6.84 -6.03 -7.45
CA PHE A 15 -6.35 -5.69 -8.79
C PHE A 15 -5.05 -4.87 -8.70
N TRP A 16 -4.19 -5.02 -9.71
CA TRP A 16 -2.96 -4.25 -9.81
C TRP A 16 -3.24 -2.79 -10.12
N TYR A 17 -2.69 -1.89 -9.31
CA TYR A 17 -2.83 -0.44 -9.49
C TYR A 17 -1.46 0.23 -9.49
N GLY A 18 -1.17 0.98 -10.56
CA GLY A 18 0.06 1.76 -10.72
C GLY A 18 0.77 1.57 -12.05
N THR A 19 2.09 1.69 -12.04
CA THR A 19 2.96 1.62 -13.23
C THR A 19 4.11 0.63 -13.02
N GLN A 20 4.93 0.38 -14.04
CA GLN A 20 6.15 -0.44 -13.93
C GLN A 20 7.13 0.03 -12.86
N ALA A 21 7.17 1.33 -12.59
CA ALA A 21 8.14 1.89 -11.66
C ALA A 21 7.72 1.61 -10.20
N LEU A 22 6.42 1.63 -9.93
CA LEU A 22 5.82 1.37 -8.63
C LEU A 22 4.34 1.02 -8.79
N TRP A 23 3.90 -0.09 -8.18
CA TRP A 23 2.50 -0.50 -8.12
C TRP A 23 2.16 -1.18 -6.79
N THR A 24 0.87 -1.30 -6.52
CA THR A 24 0.29 -2.01 -5.36
C THR A 24 -0.92 -2.84 -5.82
N ALA A 25 -1.53 -3.57 -4.89
CA ALA A 25 -2.77 -4.30 -5.10
C ALA A 25 -3.88 -3.67 -4.26
N LEU A 26 -5.06 -3.44 -4.85
CA LEU A 26 -6.20 -2.80 -4.21
C LEU A 26 -7.46 -3.63 -4.38
N ARG A 27 -8.38 -3.54 -3.43
CA ARG A 27 -9.72 -4.09 -3.60
C ARG A 27 -10.52 -3.28 -4.64
N PRO A 28 -11.33 -3.92 -5.51
CA PRO A 28 -12.16 -3.25 -6.50
C PRO A 28 -13.13 -2.22 -5.92
N ASP A 29 -13.60 -2.43 -4.69
CA ASP A 29 -14.51 -1.50 -3.99
C ASP A 29 -13.81 -0.32 -3.32
N GLY A 30 -12.47 -0.31 -3.32
CA GLY A 30 -11.65 0.74 -2.71
C GLY A 30 -11.75 0.80 -1.19
N THR A 31 -12.19 -0.26 -0.52
CA THR A 31 -12.39 -0.26 0.94
C THR A 31 -11.40 -1.14 1.69
N TRP A 32 -11.04 -0.71 2.90
CA TRP A 32 -10.40 -1.53 3.92
C TRP A 32 -11.34 -1.64 5.12
N ASN A 33 -12.10 -2.73 5.17
CA ASN A 33 -13.06 -2.98 6.24
C ASN A 33 -12.53 -3.98 7.26
N GLY A 34 -12.90 -3.79 8.54
CA GLY A 34 -12.60 -4.75 9.60
C GLY A 34 -11.09 -4.88 9.89
N LEU A 35 -10.34 -3.79 9.68
CA LEU A 35 -8.93 -3.75 10.05
C LEU A 35 -8.78 -3.88 11.58
N PRO A 36 -7.73 -4.56 12.07
CA PRO A 36 -7.38 -4.53 13.48
C PRO A 36 -7.24 -3.08 13.96
N TYR A 37 -7.85 -2.77 15.12
CA TYR A 37 -7.73 -1.48 15.76
C TYR A 37 -6.91 -1.64 17.04
N GLN A 38 -5.71 -1.06 17.06
CA GLN A 38 -4.76 -1.16 18.18
C GLN A 38 -4.06 0.18 18.37
N ASP A 39 -3.76 0.54 19.62
CA ASP A 39 -3.04 1.77 19.98
C ASP A 39 -3.60 3.05 19.32
N GLY A 40 -4.93 3.11 19.20
CA GLY A 40 -5.65 4.25 18.66
C GLY A 40 -5.66 4.37 17.12
N ALA A 41 -5.27 3.32 16.39
CA ALA A 41 -5.24 3.33 14.94
C ALA A 41 -5.67 1.99 14.33
N TYR A 42 -6.26 2.06 13.12
CA TYR A 42 -6.44 0.90 12.27
C TYR A 42 -5.10 0.52 11.64
N THR A 43 -4.74 -0.76 11.66
CA THR A 43 -3.46 -1.23 11.12
C THR A 43 -3.62 -2.06 9.86
N GLN A 44 -2.74 -1.84 8.91
CA GLN A 44 -2.74 -2.57 7.64
C GLN A 44 -1.31 -2.79 7.13
N LYS A 45 -1.13 -3.90 6.41
CA LYS A 45 0.07 -4.21 5.63
C LYS A 45 -0.19 -3.84 4.17
N VAL A 46 0.62 -2.94 3.63
CA VAL A 46 0.53 -2.54 2.23
C VAL A 46 1.74 -3.08 1.49
N PHE A 47 1.48 -3.91 0.50
CA PHE A 47 2.51 -4.47 -0.37
C PHE A 47 2.71 -3.57 -1.60
N TRP A 48 3.97 -3.44 -1.99
CA TRP A 48 4.39 -2.63 -3.12
C TRP A 48 5.38 -3.42 -3.97
N TRP A 49 5.31 -3.21 -5.26
CA TRP A 49 6.17 -3.88 -6.22
C TRP A 49 6.78 -2.86 -7.18
N SER A 50 7.91 -3.22 -7.74
CA SER A 50 8.64 -2.45 -8.74
C SER A 50 9.36 -3.40 -9.68
N ARG A 51 9.41 -3.06 -10.96
CA ARG A 51 10.14 -3.85 -11.96
C ARG A 51 11.63 -3.88 -11.63
N ASP A 52 12.14 -2.77 -11.09
CA ASP A 52 13.52 -2.59 -10.69
C ASP A 52 13.68 -2.81 -9.18
N TYR A 53 12.97 -3.79 -8.63
CA TYR A 53 13.07 -4.17 -7.22
C TYR A 53 14.54 -4.41 -6.83
N LYS A 54 14.93 -3.83 -5.69
CA LYS A 54 16.21 -4.09 -5.02
C LYS A 54 15.97 -4.11 -3.53
N TRP A 55 16.68 -4.97 -2.82
CA TRP A 55 16.49 -5.23 -1.40
C TRP A 55 16.66 -3.99 -0.50
N GLU A 56 17.39 -2.96 -0.95
CA GLU A 56 17.59 -1.71 -0.20
C GLU A 56 16.33 -0.80 -0.14
N SER A 57 15.24 -1.20 -0.81
CA SER A 57 13.84 -0.70 -0.73
C SER A 57 13.64 0.65 0.01
N PRO A 58 14.10 1.80 -0.53
CA PRO A 58 13.99 3.11 0.13
C PRO A 58 12.59 3.71 -0.04
N LEU A 59 11.55 2.88 -0.04
CA LEU A 59 10.17 3.29 -0.20
C LEU A 59 9.76 4.10 1.03
N THR A 60 9.22 5.29 0.81
CA THR A 60 8.50 6.05 1.83
C THR A 60 7.02 6.04 1.52
N VAL A 61 6.19 5.95 2.57
CA VAL A 61 4.74 5.98 2.45
C VAL A 61 4.20 7.08 3.34
N THR A 62 3.33 7.91 2.80
CA THR A 62 2.60 8.93 3.54
C THR A 62 1.11 8.76 3.29
N GLY A 63 0.28 9.35 4.15
CA GLY A 63 -1.15 9.36 3.91
C GLY A 63 -1.86 10.48 4.66
N MET A 64 -2.87 11.04 4.01
CA MET A 64 -3.71 12.11 4.56
C MET A 64 -5.17 11.76 4.40
N ARG A 65 -5.96 12.10 5.42
CA ARG A 65 -7.42 12.02 5.33
C ARG A 65 -7.92 13.14 4.41
N ILE A 66 -8.79 12.80 3.47
CA ILE A 66 -9.29 13.73 2.46
C ILE A 66 -10.78 14.05 2.59
N ASP A 67 -11.50 13.35 3.46
CA ASP A 67 -12.93 13.55 3.73
C ASP A 67 -13.22 14.12 5.12
N GLY A 68 -12.19 14.55 5.86
CA GLY A 68 -12.33 15.08 7.21
C GLY A 68 -11.01 15.34 7.90
N SER A 69 -11.07 15.79 9.15
CA SER A 69 -9.87 16.06 9.96
C SER A 69 -9.36 14.78 10.62
N ALA A 70 -8.06 14.52 10.49
CA ALA A 70 -7.29 13.53 11.24
C ALA A 70 -5.79 13.86 11.14
N PRO A 71 -4.95 13.42 12.10
CA PRO A 71 -3.50 13.42 11.91
C PRO A 71 -3.09 12.60 10.68
N PRO A 72 -1.94 12.86 10.04
CA PRO A 72 -1.43 12.01 8.96
C PRO A 72 -1.29 10.54 9.40
N LEU A 73 -1.42 9.63 8.43
CA LEU A 73 -1.10 8.22 8.62
C LEU A 73 0.37 8.08 9.06
N ARG A 74 0.65 7.12 9.94
CA ARG A 74 2.02 6.73 10.30
C ARG A 74 2.40 5.48 9.50
N SER A 75 3.62 5.46 8.98
CA SER A 75 4.18 4.31 8.27
C SER A 75 5.38 3.74 9.03
N SER A 76 5.49 2.42 9.08
CA SER A 76 6.73 1.77 9.48
C SER A 76 7.84 2.03 8.45
N PRO A 77 9.12 1.82 8.81
CA PRO A 77 10.17 1.64 7.81
C PRO A 77 9.78 0.55 6.81
N ALA A 78 10.17 0.73 5.55
CA ALA A 78 9.96 -0.27 4.52
C ALA A 78 10.79 -1.53 4.81
N THR A 79 10.15 -2.68 4.65
CA THR A 79 10.77 -4.00 4.77
C THR A 79 10.55 -4.77 3.46
N ASN A 80 11.09 -5.97 3.37
CA ASN A 80 10.87 -6.84 2.22
C ASN A 80 10.01 -8.04 2.61
N ALA A 81 9.19 -8.53 1.69
CA ALA A 81 8.38 -9.71 1.86
C ALA A 81 8.49 -10.61 0.63
N PHE A 82 8.38 -11.92 0.86
CA PHE A 82 8.35 -12.91 -0.19
C PHE A 82 7.40 -14.04 0.20
N ALA A 83 6.54 -14.43 -0.73
CA ALA A 83 5.79 -15.68 -0.72
C ALA A 83 5.59 -16.14 -2.17
N GLU A 84 5.34 -17.44 -2.39
CA GLU A 84 5.23 -18.01 -3.74
C GLU A 84 4.13 -17.35 -4.59
N ASP A 85 3.03 -16.94 -3.96
CA ASP A 85 1.86 -16.33 -4.58
C ASP A 85 1.99 -14.82 -4.80
N ILE A 86 2.80 -14.11 -4.00
CA ILE A 86 2.98 -12.65 -4.09
C ILE A 86 4.30 -12.24 -4.75
N GLY A 87 5.27 -13.15 -4.84
CA GLY A 87 6.64 -12.86 -5.30
C GLY A 87 7.43 -11.97 -4.34
N SER A 88 8.55 -11.43 -4.80
CA SER A 88 9.33 -10.44 -4.02
C SER A 88 8.62 -9.09 -4.02
N SER A 89 8.38 -8.53 -2.84
CA SER A 89 7.67 -7.28 -2.63
C SER A 89 8.31 -6.45 -1.53
N ILE A 90 7.99 -5.15 -1.53
CA ILE A 90 8.28 -4.23 -0.44
C ILE A 90 7.02 -4.18 0.44
N LEU A 91 7.20 -4.27 1.76
CA LEU A 91 6.11 -4.25 2.72
C LEU A 91 6.25 -3.06 3.66
N VAL A 92 5.17 -2.30 3.79
CA VAL A 92 5.04 -1.20 4.75
C VAL A 92 3.82 -1.43 5.63
N GLY A 93 4.02 -1.39 6.94
CA GLY A 93 2.92 -1.30 7.89
C GLY A 93 2.41 0.13 7.97
N VAL A 94 1.10 0.32 7.92
CA VAL A 94 0.47 1.62 8.07
C VAL A 94 -0.49 1.64 9.27
N GLU A 95 -0.50 2.76 9.96
CA GLU A 95 -1.36 3.02 11.11
C GLU A 95 -2.22 4.25 10.80
N ILE A 96 -3.52 4.03 10.70
CA ILE A 96 -4.51 4.99 10.22
C ILE A 96 -5.35 5.46 11.42
N PRO A 97 -5.23 6.72 11.85
CA PRO A 97 -5.80 7.17 13.13
C PRO A 97 -7.33 7.31 13.13
N ALA A 98 -7.99 7.28 11.97
CA ALA A 98 -9.45 7.42 11.89
C ALA A 98 -10.03 6.70 10.67
N ALA A 99 -11.29 6.28 10.78
CA ALA A 99 -12.08 5.83 9.63
C ALA A 99 -12.38 7.00 8.68
N GLY A 100 -12.61 6.71 7.40
CA GLY A 100 -12.83 7.70 6.35
C GLY A 100 -12.01 7.43 5.08
N CYS A 101 -11.99 8.37 4.16
CA CYS A 101 -11.21 8.32 2.93
C CYS A 101 -9.79 8.86 3.14
N TRP A 102 -8.80 8.08 2.72
CA TRP A 102 -7.39 8.38 2.85
C TRP A 102 -6.73 8.34 1.48
N GLU A 103 -6.06 9.42 1.09
CA GLU A 103 -5.08 9.38 0.00
C GLU A 103 -3.75 8.87 0.57
N ILE A 104 -3.23 7.80 -0.01
CA ILE A 104 -1.96 7.18 0.36
C ILE A 104 -1.00 7.35 -0.81
N THR A 105 0.22 7.80 -0.50
CA THR A 105 1.27 8.07 -1.47
C THR A 105 2.50 7.22 -1.15
N GLY A 106 2.97 6.45 -2.13
CA GLY A 106 4.26 5.77 -2.09
C GLY A 106 5.28 6.46 -2.98
N HIS A 107 6.49 6.66 -2.45
CA HIS A 107 7.62 7.20 -3.22
C HIS A 107 8.79 6.22 -3.24
N LEU A 108 9.17 5.75 -4.43
CA LEU A 108 10.29 4.83 -4.63
C LEU A 108 11.20 5.34 -5.75
N ARG A 109 12.42 5.77 -5.41
CA ARG A 109 13.47 6.13 -6.39
C ARG A 109 12.97 7.11 -7.48
N GLY A 110 12.21 8.13 -7.09
CA GLY A 110 11.63 9.13 -7.98
C GLY A 110 10.28 8.75 -8.59
N ALA A 111 9.88 7.48 -8.52
CA ALA A 111 8.51 7.06 -8.84
C ALA A 111 7.56 7.44 -7.71
N THR A 112 6.36 7.89 -8.06
CA THR A 112 5.29 8.24 -7.13
C THR A 112 4.02 7.52 -7.52
N LEU A 113 3.32 6.95 -6.55
CA LEU A 113 2.02 6.31 -6.73
C LEU A 113 1.04 6.81 -5.67
N ASN A 114 -0.09 7.35 -6.11
CA ASN A 114 -1.18 7.80 -5.23
C ASN A 114 -2.42 6.96 -5.47
N PHE A 115 -3.08 6.55 -4.40
CA PHE A 115 -4.38 5.92 -4.44
C PHE A 115 -5.22 6.31 -3.23
N VAL A 116 -6.53 6.14 -3.34
CA VAL A 116 -7.47 6.42 -2.25
C VAL A 116 -8.07 5.12 -1.76
N VAL A 117 -8.15 4.97 -0.44
CA VAL A 117 -8.89 3.90 0.23
C VAL A 117 -9.86 4.46 1.24
N ARG A 118 -11.00 3.80 1.40
CA ARG A 118 -11.95 4.09 2.47
C ARG A 118 -11.79 3.07 3.60
N VAL A 119 -11.45 3.55 4.79
CA VAL A 119 -11.32 2.74 6.01
C VAL A 119 -12.64 2.76 6.78
N GLY A 120 -13.14 1.58 7.16
CA GLY A 120 -14.46 1.41 7.79
C GLY A 120 -14.62 0.16 8.64
#